data_AF-A0A7V3K5F9-F1
#
_entry.id   AF-A0A7V3K5F9-F1
#
_cell.length_a   1.000
_cell.length_b   1.000
_cell.length_c   1.000
_cell.angle_alpha   90.00
_cell.angle_beta   90.00
_cell.angle_gamma   90.00
#
_symmetry.space_group_name_H-M   'P 1'
#
loop_
_entity.id
_entity.type
_entity.pdbx_description
1 polymer ?
#
loop_
_entity_poly.entity_id
_entity_poly.type
_entity_poly.pdbx_seq_one_letter_code
_entity_poly.pdbx_strand_id
1 'polypeptide(L)'
;MQKQPQKVGVVVGALLILLGLLFFLAQFVQFEGWVFLLGLGVIFLAVGWLLRTYGFLIPGGILAGLGAGIAATNVLPEDGGQGGAVLLGLGLGFILVWLLGWAILQEKHPWPLIPGGILGGLGALLLAGAWGVKVLELLGKFWPAVLVVIGIIVLISAFRAPEKGKAPASEGVPPATPGGGSEEPPSAA
;
A
#
# COMPACT_ATOMS: atom_id res chain seq x y z
N MET A 1 10.04 33.52 -3.42
CA MET A 1 10.77 32.37 -4.02
C MET A 1 9.74 31.31 -4.44
N GLN A 2 9.27 31.34 -5.70
CA GLN A 2 8.38 30.32 -6.28
C GLN A 2 9.01 29.84 -7.61
N LYS A 3 9.69 28.69 -7.60
CA LYS A 3 10.33 28.06 -8.78
C LYS A 3 9.88 26.60 -8.95
N GLN A 4 8.58 26.33 -8.96
CA GLN A 4 8.01 24.98 -9.10
C GLN A 4 7.15 24.68 -10.37
N PRO A 5 6.69 25.63 -11.22
CA PRO A 5 5.72 25.28 -12.27
C PRO A 5 6.33 24.59 -13.52
N GLN A 6 7.63 24.79 -13.80
CA GLN A 6 8.22 24.29 -15.06
C GLN A 6 8.50 22.79 -15.06
N LYS A 7 8.81 22.19 -13.90
CA LYS A 7 9.09 20.75 -13.82
C LYS A 7 7.82 19.93 -14.04
N VAL A 8 6.68 20.37 -13.50
CA VAL A 8 5.39 19.68 -13.64
C VAL A 8 4.93 19.63 -15.10
N GLY A 9 5.13 20.70 -15.87
CA GLY A 9 4.77 20.73 -17.30
C GLY A 9 5.56 19.71 -18.14
N VAL A 10 6.86 19.57 -17.88
CA VAL A 10 7.69 18.56 -18.57
C VAL A 10 7.30 17.14 -18.17
N VAL A 11 6.93 16.92 -16.90
CA VAL A 11 6.43 15.62 -16.40
C VAL A 11 5.17 15.19 -17.11
N VAL A 12 4.18 16.08 -17.09
CA VAL A 12 2.88 15.82 -17.69
C VAL A 12 3.06 15.62 -19.19
N GLY A 13 3.86 16.47 -19.85
CA GLY A 13 4.19 16.33 -21.27
C GLY A 13 4.85 14.98 -21.60
N ALA A 14 5.87 14.58 -20.84
CA ALA A 14 6.54 13.30 -21.05
C ALA A 14 5.61 12.10 -20.81
N LEU A 15 4.79 12.14 -19.76
CA LEU A 15 3.77 11.13 -19.49
C LEU A 15 2.76 11.03 -20.65
N LEU A 16 2.26 12.17 -21.14
CA LEU A 16 1.32 12.19 -22.27
C LEU A 16 1.95 11.66 -23.55
N ILE A 17 3.21 11.99 -23.83
CA ILE A 17 3.92 11.47 -24.99
C ILE A 17 4.09 9.95 -24.89
N LEU A 18 4.53 9.45 -23.72
CA LEU A 18 4.76 8.02 -23.53
C LEU A 18 3.47 7.21 -23.55
N LEU A 19 2.42 7.67 -22.85
CA LEU A 19 1.10 7.03 -22.91
C LEU A 19 0.52 7.12 -24.31
N GLY A 20 0.56 8.31 -24.92
CA GLY A 20 0.04 8.53 -26.27
C GLY A 20 0.70 7.62 -27.30
N LEU A 21 2.02 7.46 -27.23
CA LEU A 21 2.76 6.56 -28.11
C LEU A 21 2.39 5.09 -27.87
N LEU A 22 2.23 4.68 -26.61
CA LEU A 22 1.79 3.32 -26.26
C LEU A 22 0.40 3.03 -26.81
N PHE A 23 -0.58 3.91 -26.56
CA PHE A 23 -1.95 3.75 -27.05
C PHE A 23 -2.01 3.80 -28.58
N PHE A 24 -1.22 4.66 -29.21
CA PHE A 24 -1.12 4.73 -30.66
C PHE A 24 -0.62 3.41 -31.22
N LEU A 25 0.49 2.87 -30.72
CA LEU A 25 0.99 1.54 -31.13
C LEU A 25 -0.04 0.44 -30.89
N ALA A 26 -0.78 0.50 -29.77
CA ALA A 26 -1.80 -0.48 -29.41
C ALA A 26 -3.01 -0.47 -30.34
N GLN A 27 -3.20 0.60 -31.10
CA GLN A 27 -4.23 0.65 -32.12
C GLN A 27 -3.81 -0.06 -33.42
N PHE A 28 -2.52 -0.05 -33.75
CA PHE A 28 -2.00 -0.69 -34.97
C PHE A 28 -1.61 -2.16 -34.74
N VAL A 29 -1.23 -2.52 -33.52
CA VAL A 29 -0.82 -3.87 -33.14
C VAL A 29 -1.82 -4.41 -32.12
N GLN A 30 -2.45 -5.54 -32.41
CA GLN A 30 -3.26 -6.25 -31.41
C GLN A 30 -2.33 -6.83 -30.34
N PHE A 31 -2.07 -6.05 -29.29
CA PHE A 31 -1.29 -6.51 -28.17
C PHE A 31 -2.10 -7.47 -27.30
N GLU A 32 -1.44 -8.53 -26.85
CA GLU A 32 -1.93 -9.30 -25.73
C GLU A 32 -1.91 -8.43 -24.45
N GLY A 33 -2.88 -8.65 -23.56
CA GLY A 33 -3.07 -7.80 -22.38
C GLY A 33 -1.84 -7.67 -21.48
N TRP A 34 -0.99 -8.70 -21.42
CA TRP A 34 0.25 -8.68 -20.64
C TRP A 34 1.30 -7.71 -21.23
N VAL A 35 1.40 -7.61 -22.56
CA VAL A 35 2.34 -6.69 -23.23
C VAL A 35 1.95 -5.24 -22.91
N PHE A 36 0.66 -4.94 -22.96
CA PHE A 36 0.15 -3.62 -22.63
C PHE A 36 0.42 -3.27 -21.15
N LEU A 37 0.15 -4.19 -20.22
CA LEU A 37 0.41 -4.00 -18.78
C LEU A 37 1.92 -3.79 -18.50
N LEU A 38 2.77 -4.58 -19.13
CA LEU A 38 4.23 -4.51 -18.95
C LEU A 38 4.76 -3.19 -19.54
N GLY A 39 4.29 -2.80 -20.72
CA GLY A 39 4.62 -1.50 -21.34
C GLY A 39 4.22 -0.31 -20.47
N LEU A 40 3.00 -0.34 -19.91
CA LEU A 40 2.54 0.69 -18.98
C LEU A 40 3.40 0.71 -17.71
N GLY A 41 3.71 -0.44 -17.13
CA GLY A 41 4.59 -0.57 -15.98
C GLY A 41 5.97 0.04 -16.22
N VAL A 42 6.59 -0.25 -17.37
CA VAL A 42 7.88 0.33 -17.77
C VAL A 42 7.81 1.84 -17.91
N ILE A 43 6.74 2.40 -18.49
CA ILE A 43 6.56 3.85 -18.61
C ILE A 43 6.50 4.49 -17.22
N PHE A 44 5.69 3.94 -16.31
CA PHE A 44 5.57 4.45 -14.95
C PHE A 44 6.88 4.33 -14.16
N LEU A 45 7.62 3.23 -14.32
CA LEU A 45 8.95 3.06 -13.73
C LEU A 45 9.97 4.05 -14.30
N ALA A 46 9.98 4.26 -15.61
CA ALA A 46 10.88 5.22 -16.27
C ALA A 46 10.60 6.66 -15.83
N VAL A 47 9.32 7.04 -15.79
CA VAL A 47 8.86 8.34 -15.28
C VAL A 47 9.21 8.50 -13.81
N GLY A 48 8.92 7.48 -12.99
CA GLY A 48 9.26 7.46 -11.57
C GLY A 48 10.75 7.57 -11.29
N TRP A 49 11.57 6.89 -12.09
CA TRP A 49 13.04 6.97 -12.05
C TRP A 49 13.52 8.39 -12.42
N LEU A 50 13.03 8.93 -13.53
CA LEU A 50 13.45 10.24 -14.04
C LEU A 50 13.08 11.38 -13.08
N LEU A 51 11.97 11.21 -12.37
CA LEU A 51 11.42 12.22 -11.48
C LEU A 51 11.77 12.03 -10.01
N ARG A 52 12.32 10.86 -9.67
CA ARG A 52 12.58 10.45 -8.30
C ARG A 52 11.36 10.64 -7.39
N THR A 53 10.17 10.27 -7.91
CA THR A 53 8.90 10.39 -7.20
C THR A 53 8.36 9.01 -6.88
N TYR A 54 8.30 8.69 -5.58
CA TYR A 54 7.87 7.38 -5.08
C TYR A 54 6.48 6.97 -5.57
N GLY A 55 5.58 7.95 -5.76
CA GLY A 55 4.20 7.71 -6.21
C GLY A 55 4.04 7.05 -7.58
N PHE A 56 5.01 7.21 -8.49
CA PHE A 56 4.97 6.56 -9.81
C PHE A 56 5.67 5.20 -9.82
N LEU A 57 6.61 4.96 -8.90
CA LEU A 57 7.30 3.68 -8.78
C LEU A 57 6.32 2.57 -8.38
N ILE A 58 5.40 2.86 -7.45
CA ILE A 58 4.43 1.88 -6.94
C ILE A 58 3.57 1.28 -8.07
N PRO A 59 2.76 2.08 -8.81
CA PRO A 59 1.96 1.53 -9.90
C PRO A 59 2.85 0.94 -11.00
N GLY A 60 4.02 1.52 -11.27
CA GLY A 60 4.96 1.00 -12.26
C GLY A 60 5.45 -0.41 -11.95
N GLY A 61 5.90 -0.65 -10.72
CA GLY A 61 6.37 -1.97 -10.29
C GLY A 61 5.25 -3.01 -10.21
N ILE A 62 4.05 -2.61 -9.77
CA ILE A 62 2.88 -3.49 -9.74
C ILE A 62 2.46 -3.89 -11.16
N LEU A 63 2.33 -2.93 -12.08
CA LEU A 63 1.94 -3.19 -13.48
C LEU A 63 3.00 -4.01 -14.22
N ALA A 64 4.29 -3.70 -14.03
CA ALA A 64 5.39 -4.45 -14.62
C ALA A 64 5.44 -5.88 -14.06
N GLY A 65 5.30 -6.06 -12.75
CA GLY A 65 5.27 -7.37 -12.10
C GLY A 65 4.06 -8.21 -12.52
N LEU A 66 2.87 -7.61 -12.58
CA LEU A 66 1.66 -8.26 -13.06
C LEU A 66 1.77 -8.66 -14.54
N GLY A 67 2.25 -7.75 -15.40
CA GLY A 67 2.49 -8.03 -16.81
C GLY A 67 3.49 -9.17 -17.01
N ALA A 68 4.59 -9.18 -16.24
CA ALA A 68 5.56 -10.27 -16.26
C ALA A 68 4.98 -11.61 -15.75
N GLY A 69 4.15 -11.57 -14.70
CA GLY A 69 3.47 -12.74 -14.17
C GLY A 69 2.49 -13.36 -15.16
N ILE A 70 1.71 -12.55 -15.87
CA ILE A 70 0.80 -13.01 -16.95
C ILE A 70 1.62 -13.49 -18.16
N ALA A 71 2.72 -12.82 -18.51
CA ALA A 71 3.60 -13.30 -19.58
C ALA A 71 4.13 -14.71 -19.27
N ALA A 72 4.46 -14.98 -18.00
CA ALA A 72 4.90 -16.30 -17.56
C ALA A 72 3.79 -17.36 -17.71
N THR A 73 2.51 -17.02 -17.55
CA THR A 73 1.42 -18.01 -17.72
C THR A 73 1.33 -18.57 -19.13
N ASN A 74 1.77 -17.82 -20.14
CA ASN A 74 1.82 -18.29 -21.53
C ASN A 74 2.89 -19.37 -21.76
N VAL A 75 3.86 -19.49 -20.86
CA VAL A 75 4.99 -20.45 -20.95
C VAL A 75 4.80 -21.63 -20.01
N LEU A 76 4.03 -21.45 -18.93
CA LEU A 76 3.73 -22.50 -17.96
C LEU A 76 2.56 -23.40 -18.43
N PRO A 77 2.58 -24.71 -18.07
CA PRO A 77 1.45 -25.59 -18.32
C PRO A 77 0.19 -25.17 -17.53
N GLU A 78 -0.99 -25.58 -18.02
CA GLU A 78 -2.29 -25.23 -17.40
C GLU A 78 -2.62 -26.02 -16.11
N ASP A 79 -1.67 -26.79 -15.59
CA ASP A 79 -1.81 -27.70 -14.45
C ASP A 79 -1.91 -27.02 -13.07
N GLY A 80 -2.33 -25.75 -13.05
CA GLY A 80 -2.58 -24.97 -11.84
C GLY A 80 -1.44 -24.03 -11.41
N GLY A 81 -0.29 -24.06 -12.10
CA GLY A 81 0.85 -23.18 -11.81
C GLY A 81 0.66 -21.71 -12.23
N GLN A 82 -0.30 -21.41 -13.10
CA GLN A 82 -0.51 -20.07 -13.67
C GLN A 82 -0.84 -19.03 -12.60
N GLY A 83 -1.69 -19.37 -11.62
CA GLY A 83 -1.99 -18.49 -10.49
C GLY A 83 -0.74 -18.17 -9.68
N GLY A 84 0.13 -19.17 -9.47
CA GLY A 84 1.41 -19.00 -8.79
C GLY A 84 2.34 -18.03 -9.52
N ALA A 85 2.43 -18.13 -10.85
CA ALA A 85 3.24 -17.23 -11.68
C ALA A 85 2.77 -15.77 -11.61
N VAL A 86 1.46 -15.54 -11.63
CA VAL A 86 0.88 -14.19 -11.48
C VAL A 86 1.14 -13.62 -10.09
N LEU A 87 0.89 -14.40 -9.03
CA LEU A 87 1.17 -13.99 -7.64
C LEU A 87 2.67 -13.70 -7.41
N LEU A 88 3.54 -14.54 -7.97
CA LEU A 88 4.98 -14.37 -7.90
C LEU A 88 5.42 -13.11 -8.66
N GLY A 89 4.91 -12.89 -9.88
CA GLY A 89 5.15 -11.68 -10.65
C GLY A 89 4.72 -10.41 -9.90
N LEU A 90 3.55 -10.44 -9.28
CA LEU A 90 3.05 -9.34 -8.46
C LEU A 90 3.93 -9.10 -7.22
N GLY A 91 4.34 -10.18 -6.53
CA GLY A 91 5.25 -10.12 -5.38
C GLY A 91 6.62 -9.54 -5.74
N LEU A 92 7.19 -9.98 -6.86
CA LEU A 92 8.41 -9.42 -7.42
C LEU A 92 8.24 -7.95 -7.82
N GLY A 93 7.07 -7.57 -8.33
CA GLY A 93 6.71 -6.18 -8.60
C GLY A 93 6.83 -5.30 -7.36
N PHE A 94 6.26 -5.72 -6.22
CA PHE A 94 6.39 -4.99 -4.95
C PHE A 94 7.82 -4.95 -4.40
N ILE A 95 8.58 -6.05 -4.53
CA ILE A 95 9.99 -6.09 -4.14
C ILE A 95 10.82 -5.14 -5.02
N LEU A 96 10.51 -5.08 -6.31
CA LEU A 96 11.15 -4.16 -7.27
C LEU A 96 10.88 -2.71 -6.87
N VAL A 97 9.65 -2.35 -6.46
CA VAL A 97 9.33 -1.01 -5.95
C VAL A 97 10.20 -0.66 -4.75
N TRP A 98 10.34 -1.58 -3.79
CA TRP A 98 11.18 -1.36 -2.61
C TRP A 98 12.66 -1.18 -2.99
N LEU A 99 13.16 -2.03 -3.89
CA LEU A 99 14.55 -1.99 -4.35
C LEU A 99 14.85 -0.67 -5.08
N LEU A 100 13.96 -0.24 -5.97
CA LEU A 100 14.10 1.03 -6.70
C LEU A 100 13.91 2.23 -5.76
N GLY A 101 12.98 2.16 -4.82
CA GLY A 101 12.78 3.19 -3.79
C GLY A 101 14.04 3.41 -2.95
N TRP A 102 14.65 2.32 -2.50
CA TRP A 102 15.91 2.37 -1.77
C TRP A 102 17.07 2.87 -2.65
N ALA A 103 17.22 2.35 -3.87
CA ALA A 103 18.33 2.68 -4.76
C ALA A 103 18.29 4.12 -5.30
N ILE A 104 17.09 4.63 -5.60
CA ILE A 104 16.91 5.92 -6.30
C ILE A 104 16.62 7.06 -5.31
N LEU A 105 15.75 6.81 -4.32
CA LEU A 105 15.29 7.84 -3.39
C LEU A 105 16.01 7.80 -2.03
N GLN A 106 16.78 6.74 -1.72
CA GLN A 106 17.38 6.50 -0.39
C GLN A 106 16.35 6.41 0.76
N GLU A 107 15.05 6.40 0.43
CA GLU A 107 13.98 6.26 1.39
C GLU A 107 13.70 4.78 1.65
N LYS A 108 13.85 4.39 2.92
CA LYS A 108 13.61 3.02 3.36
C LYS A 108 12.18 2.91 3.89
N HIS A 109 11.21 2.80 2.99
CA HIS A 109 9.85 2.43 3.37
C HIS A 109 9.71 0.92 3.25
N PRO A 110 9.78 0.14 4.34
CA PRO A 110 9.71 -1.32 4.28
C PRO A 110 8.32 -1.85 3.91
N TRP A 111 7.30 -0.98 3.84
CA TRP A 111 5.91 -1.38 3.61
C TRP A 111 5.70 -2.29 2.39
N PRO A 112 6.27 -2.04 1.18
CA PRO A 112 6.08 -2.89 0.02
C PRO A 112 6.66 -4.31 0.18
N LEU A 113 7.62 -4.49 1.10
CA LEU A 113 8.28 -5.76 1.33
C LEU A 113 7.33 -6.78 1.98
N ILE A 114 6.38 -6.32 2.79
CA ILE A 114 5.40 -7.18 3.45
C ILE A 114 4.44 -7.81 2.42
N PRO A 115 3.65 -7.06 1.63
CA PRO A 115 2.80 -7.65 0.61
C PRO A 115 3.64 -8.34 -0.48
N GLY A 116 4.80 -7.80 -0.86
CA GLY A 116 5.69 -8.43 -1.85
C GLY A 116 6.21 -9.79 -1.40
N GLY A 117 6.64 -9.90 -0.14
CA GLY A 117 7.09 -11.16 0.46
C GLY A 117 5.96 -12.17 0.64
N ILE A 118 4.76 -11.73 1.05
CA ILE A 118 3.59 -12.60 1.16
C ILE A 118 3.17 -13.10 -0.23
N LEU A 119 2.92 -12.21 -1.19
CA LEU A 119 2.49 -12.55 -2.55
C LEU A 119 3.55 -13.39 -3.27
N GLY A 120 4.82 -13.01 -3.17
CA GLY A 120 5.94 -13.74 -3.75
C GLY A 120 6.12 -15.11 -3.11
N GLY A 121 6.01 -15.20 -1.79
CA GLY A 121 6.08 -16.46 -1.05
C GLY A 121 4.93 -17.39 -1.40
N LEU A 122 3.69 -16.88 -1.43
CA LEU A 122 2.52 -17.64 -1.85
C LEU A 122 2.65 -18.09 -3.31
N GLY A 123 3.04 -17.20 -4.22
CA GLY A 123 3.25 -17.53 -5.63
C GLY A 123 4.31 -18.63 -5.82
N ALA A 124 5.43 -18.53 -5.11
CA ALA A 124 6.48 -19.56 -5.13
C ALA A 124 5.97 -20.90 -4.57
N LEU A 125 5.17 -20.86 -3.52
CA LEU A 125 4.57 -22.05 -2.92
C LEU A 125 3.58 -22.71 -3.89
N LEU A 126 2.76 -21.92 -4.59
CA LEU A 126 1.87 -22.44 -5.64
C LEU A 126 2.66 -23.07 -6.79
N LEU A 127 3.77 -22.45 -7.21
CA LEU A 127 4.66 -23.00 -8.24
C LEU A 127 5.40 -24.27 -7.79
N ALA A 128 5.58 -24.48 -6.49
CA ALA A 128 6.12 -25.73 -5.94
C ALA A 128 5.14 -26.91 -6.04
N GLY A 129 3.93 -26.70 -6.58
CA GLY A 129 2.96 -27.73 -6.88
C GLY A 129 2.39 -28.41 -5.62
N ALA A 130 2.23 -29.73 -5.68
CA ALA A 130 1.53 -30.50 -4.63
C ALA A 130 2.11 -30.33 -3.22
N TRP A 131 3.42 -30.10 -3.10
CA TRP A 131 4.04 -29.86 -1.79
C TRP A 131 3.67 -28.49 -1.23
N GLY A 132 3.71 -27.45 -2.07
CA GLY A 132 3.37 -26.12 -1.62
C GLY A 132 1.89 -25.92 -1.32
N VAL A 133 1.00 -26.57 -2.08
CA VAL A 133 -0.44 -26.60 -1.76
C VAL A 133 -0.70 -27.22 -0.39
N LYS A 134 -0.02 -28.31 -0.02
CA LYS A 134 -0.12 -28.91 1.33
C LYS A 134 0.31 -27.94 2.42
N VAL A 135 1.44 -27.23 2.24
CA VAL A 135 1.89 -26.23 3.21
C VAL A 135 0.87 -25.11 3.35
N LEU A 136 0.27 -24.69 2.24
CA LEU A 136 -0.75 -23.65 2.22
C LEU A 136 -2.04 -24.08 2.92
N GLU A 137 -2.48 -25.33 2.74
CA GLU A 137 -3.60 -25.92 3.47
C GLU A 137 -3.33 -25.98 4.97
N LEU A 138 -2.13 -26.39 5.39
CA LEU A 138 -1.74 -26.35 6.80
C LEU A 138 -1.80 -24.91 7.33
N LEU A 139 -1.21 -23.95 6.63
CA LEU A 139 -1.24 -22.53 7.02
C LEU A 139 -2.68 -22.01 7.15
N GLY A 140 -3.54 -22.32 6.17
CA GLY A 140 -4.96 -21.95 6.16
C GLY A 140 -5.73 -22.57 7.33
N LYS A 141 -5.38 -23.79 7.73
CA LYS A 141 -5.98 -24.48 8.89
C LYS A 141 -5.49 -23.93 10.23
N PHE A 142 -4.27 -23.42 10.29
CA PHE A 142 -3.68 -22.86 11.51
C PHE A 142 -4.07 -21.40 11.77
N TRP A 143 -4.40 -20.61 10.74
CA TRP A 143 -4.84 -19.22 10.88
C TRP A 143 -5.99 -19.02 11.90
N PRO A 144 -7.09 -19.80 11.85
CA PRO A 144 -8.18 -19.66 12.83
C PRO A 144 -7.71 -19.92 14.26
N ALA A 145 -6.76 -20.83 14.48
CA ALA A 145 -6.22 -21.09 15.81
C ALA A 145 -5.43 -19.87 16.33
N VAL A 146 -4.64 -19.21 15.48
CA VAL A 146 -3.95 -17.96 15.85
C VAL A 146 -4.95 -16.87 16.20
N LEU A 147 -6.02 -16.70 15.42
CA LEU A 147 -7.10 -15.76 15.72
C LEU A 147 -7.80 -16.07 17.05
N VAL A 148 -8.05 -17.34 17.35
CA VAL A 148 -8.66 -17.78 18.61
C VAL A 148 -7.74 -17.41 19.78
N VAL A 149 -6.43 -17.68 19.68
CA VAL A 149 -5.45 -17.33 20.72
C VAL A 149 -5.39 -15.81 20.92
N ILE A 150 -5.31 -15.03 19.83
CA ILE A 150 -5.33 -13.56 19.89
C ILE A 150 -6.63 -13.08 20.55
N GLY A 151 -7.78 -13.63 20.15
CA GLY A 151 -9.09 -13.31 20.71
C GLY A 151 -9.17 -13.58 22.22
N ILE A 152 -8.64 -14.72 22.67
CA ILE A 152 -8.56 -15.07 24.10
C ILE A 152 -7.68 -14.07 24.85
N ILE A 153 -6.52 -13.71 24.29
CA ILE A 153 -5.61 -12.72 24.91
C ILE A 153 -6.31 -11.36 25.05
N VAL A 154 -6.98 -10.89 23.98
CA VAL A 154 -7.73 -9.64 24.00
C VAL A 154 -8.84 -9.69 25.04
N LEU A 155 -9.60 -10.78 25.11
CA LEU A 155 -10.68 -10.96 26.08
C LEU A 155 -10.17 -10.93 27.52
N ILE A 156 -9.07 -11.64 27.82
CA ILE A 156 -8.43 -11.62 29.14
C ILE A 156 -7.89 -10.23 29.47
N SER A 157 -7.32 -9.52 28.50
CA SER A 157 -6.82 -8.15 28.71
C SER A 157 -7.94 -7.14 28.99
N ALA A 158 -9.10 -7.32 28.36
CA ALA A 158 -10.29 -6.50 28.61
C ALA A 158 -10.84 -6.71 30.02
N PHE A 159 -10.91 -7.97 30.49
CA PHE A 159 -11.32 -8.27 31.86
C PHE A 159 -10.28 -7.92 32.92
N ARG A 160 -9.01 -7.74 32.53
CA ARG A 160 -7.93 -7.34 33.43
C ARG A 160 -7.71 -5.84 33.53
N ALA A 161 -8.40 -5.01 32.75
CA ALA A 161 -8.34 -3.56 32.90
C ALA A 161 -9.07 -3.16 34.19
N PRO A 162 -8.36 -2.86 35.30
CA PRO A 162 -9.01 -2.23 36.44
C PRO A 162 -9.35 -0.81 35.98
N GLU A 163 -10.52 -0.30 36.35
CA GLU A 163 -10.82 1.12 36.22
C GLU A 163 -9.67 1.94 36.84
N LYS A 164 -8.76 2.43 36.00
CA LYS A 164 -7.82 3.46 36.42
C LYS A 164 -8.67 4.70 36.61
N GLY A 165 -8.93 4.96 37.89
CA GLY A 165 -9.81 5.98 38.41
C GLY A 165 -9.71 7.29 37.66
N LYS A 166 -10.86 7.72 37.16
CA LYS A 166 -11.11 9.13 36.90
C LYS A 166 -11.65 9.73 38.20
N ALA A 167 -10.74 10.08 39.10
CA ALA A 167 -11.04 10.99 40.19
C ALA A 167 -10.61 12.41 39.77
N PRO A 168 -11.52 13.28 39.30
CA PRO A 168 -11.32 14.70 39.48
C PRO A 168 -11.71 15.03 40.92
N ALA A 169 -10.72 15.04 41.80
CA ALA A 169 -10.81 15.80 43.04
C ALA A 169 -10.89 17.29 42.68
N SER A 170 -12.10 17.81 42.51
CA SER A 170 -12.36 19.26 42.55
C SER A 170 -13.79 19.64 42.94
N GLU A 171 -14.45 18.84 43.79
CA GLU A 171 -15.64 19.32 44.52
C GLU A 171 -15.30 19.44 46.01
N GLY A 172 -15.06 20.69 46.44
CA GLY A 172 -14.73 20.97 47.82
C GLY A 172 -14.16 22.36 48.13
N VAL A 173 -14.66 23.43 47.49
CA VAL A 173 -14.61 24.78 48.11
C VAL A 173 -15.97 25.46 47.93
N PRO A 174 -16.68 25.80 49.03
CA PRO A 174 -18.08 26.26 49.05
C PRO A 174 -18.30 27.69 48.53
N PRO A 175 -19.56 28.08 48.24
CA PRO A 175 -19.90 29.38 47.64
C PRO A 175 -19.80 30.51 48.65
N ALA A 176 -19.08 31.58 48.28
CA ALA A 176 -19.16 32.86 48.97
C ALA A 176 -20.04 33.82 48.15
N THR A 177 -21.28 33.98 48.60
CA THR A 177 -22.10 35.20 48.43
C THR A 177 -22.57 35.58 49.84
N PRO A 178 -22.86 36.85 50.20
CA PRO A 178 -23.06 38.04 49.37
C PRO A 178 -22.37 39.33 49.91
N GLY A 179 -22.33 40.42 49.13
CA GLY A 179 -22.07 41.74 49.73
C GLY A 179 -21.69 42.86 48.77
N GLY A 180 -22.67 43.70 48.44
CA GLY A 180 -22.49 45.15 48.54
C GLY A 180 -22.26 45.94 47.25
N GLY A 181 -23.29 46.72 46.90
CA GLY A 181 -23.15 48.08 46.36
C GLY A 181 -22.96 48.17 44.85
N SER A 182 -24.03 48.42 44.10
CA SER A 182 -24.46 49.78 43.72
C SER A 182 -23.52 50.41 42.69
N GLU A 183 -23.92 50.40 41.41
CA GLU A 183 -24.48 51.59 40.75
C GLU A 183 -24.77 51.31 39.27
N GLU A 184 -26.00 51.61 38.87
CA GLU A 184 -26.52 51.66 37.50
C GLU A 184 -25.93 52.87 36.71
N PRO A 185 -26.14 52.95 35.38
CA PRO A 185 -25.44 53.82 34.43
C PRO A 185 -26.06 55.24 34.39
N PRO A 186 -25.57 56.13 33.50
CA PRO A 186 -26.44 56.39 32.34
C PRO A 186 -25.71 56.76 31.03
N SER A 187 -26.33 56.35 29.93
CA SER A 187 -26.78 57.21 28.84
C SER A 187 -25.83 58.27 28.27
N ALA A 188 -25.53 58.18 26.97
CA ALA A 188 -26.15 59.05 25.96
C ALA A 188 -25.36 59.06 24.64
N ALA A 189 -26.16 59.04 23.56
CA ALA A 189 -25.92 59.54 22.21
C ALA A 189 -24.93 58.79 21.30
#